data_AF-A0A4Z1JDD3-F1
#
_entry.id   AF-A0A4Z1JDD3-F1
#
_cell.length_a   1.000
_cell.length_b   1.000
_cell.length_c   1.000
_cell.angle_alpha   90.00
_cell.angle_beta   90.00
_cell.angle_gamma   90.00
#
_symmetry.space_group_name_H-M   'P 1'
#
loop_
_entity.id
_entity.type
_entity.pdbx_description
1 polymer ?
#
loop_
_entity_poly.entity_id
_entity_poly.type
_entity_poly.pdbx_seq_one_letter_code
_entity_poly.pdbx_strand_id
1 'polypeptide(L)'
;MSDLHLETPSARPSYQHFKIQPECRYLALLGDIGKVIDYEFLAFLEDQLRVFEIVFFVQGNHEAYGTKVKAAVETMLGFQRRMNENRQEGVEMGRFVFLNRTRFDITDSLTVLGCTLFSHISDEQRQSVSLFCSDFSETLEWDIDAHNASHLEDLIWLNAQVEQITLDEPQRKIVVFTHFSPTMLEAANDPKKLEDSNQVRSAFVTDLSDQLCWTSSSVRLWAFGHTHYNCDFVEEGTGKRIVANQKGYKRSEVDTFDAAMVVDIEIIETLSQNTFDNAIRCEKYARVSESLKKLHKKVCIKQAFKYEKNASQKLQQW
;
A
#
# COMPACT_ATOMS: atom_id res chain seq x y z
N MET A 1 -4.02 0.41 2.01
CA MET A 1 -4.97 -0.17 1.02
C MET A 1 -4.17 -0.85 -0.09
N SER A 2 -4.76 -1.80 -0.80
CA SER A 2 -4.10 -2.59 -1.85
C SER A 2 -5.11 -3.10 -2.88
N ASP A 3 -4.62 -3.82 -3.89
CA ASP A 3 -5.44 -4.58 -4.84
C ASP A 3 -6.49 -3.68 -5.51
N LEU A 4 -6.10 -2.45 -5.84
CA LEU A 4 -6.98 -1.50 -6.51
C LEU A 4 -7.28 -1.95 -7.94
N HIS A 5 -6.34 -2.68 -8.54
CA HIS A 5 -6.39 -3.21 -9.90
C HIS A 5 -6.85 -2.16 -10.92
N LEU A 6 -6.22 -0.99 -10.90
CA LEU A 6 -6.64 0.14 -11.74
C LEU A 6 -6.42 -0.13 -13.22
N GLU A 7 -5.54 -1.07 -13.58
CA GLU A 7 -5.36 -1.64 -14.91
C GLU A 7 -6.59 -2.40 -15.43
N THR A 8 -7.55 -2.71 -14.55
CA THR A 8 -8.71 -3.53 -14.89
C THR A 8 -10.01 -2.73 -15.02
N PRO A 9 -10.90 -3.12 -15.97
CA PRO A 9 -10.63 -4.02 -17.09
C PRO A 9 -9.65 -3.38 -18.10
N SER A 10 -8.84 -4.20 -18.78
CA SER A 10 -7.82 -3.72 -19.73
C SER A 10 -8.39 -2.86 -20.86
N ALA A 11 -9.64 -3.09 -21.27
CA ALA A 11 -10.32 -2.28 -22.28
C ALA A 11 -10.66 -0.85 -21.81
N ARG A 12 -10.74 -0.62 -20.49
CA ARG A 12 -11.04 0.69 -19.91
C ARG A 12 -10.48 0.79 -18.47
N PRO A 13 -9.15 0.95 -18.33
CA PRO A 13 -8.50 1.15 -17.04
C PRO A 13 -9.08 2.33 -16.27
N SER A 14 -8.95 2.30 -14.95
CA SER A 14 -9.58 3.24 -14.03
C SER A 14 -8.61 4.24 -13.39
N TYR A 15 -7.34 4.27 -13.81
CA TYR A 15 -6.30 5.19 -13.31
C TYR A 15 -6.76 6.64 -13.17
N GLN A 16 -7.42 7.19 -14.20
CA GLN A 16 -7.85 8.59 -14.21
C GLN A 16 -9.10 8.87 -13.36
N HIS A 17 -9.91 7.83 -13.11
CA HIS A 17 -11.24 7.95 -12.50
C HIS A 17 -11.25 7.60 -11.01
N PHE A 18 -10.34 6.72 -10.57
CA PHE A 18 -10.22 6.37 -9.17
C PHE A 18 -9.59 7.52 -8.38
N LYS A 19 -10.22 7.92 -7.29
CA LYS A 19 -9.77 9.03 -6.44
C LYS A 19 -9.70 8.57 -4.99
N ILE A 20 -8.54 8.73 -4.39
CA ILE A 20 -8.33 8.50 -2.96
C ILE A 20 -8.53 9.86 -2.28
N GLN A 21 -9.49 9.94 -1.37
CA GLN A 21 -9.66 11.14 -0.54
C GLN A 21 -8.65 11.09 0.60
N PRO A 22 -7.90 12.17 0.87
CA PRO A 22 -6.91 12.20 1.93
C PRO A 22 -7.58 12.32 3.30
N GLU A 23 -7.87 11.19 3.94
CA GLU A 23 -8.39 11.12 5.31
C GLU A 23 -7.29 11.29 6.37
N CYS A 24 -6.02 11.02 6.02
CA CYS A 24 -4.85 11.18 6.88
C CYS A 24 -3.60 11.64 6.10
N ARG A 25 -2.47 11.84 6.80
CA ARG A 25 -1.24 12.42 6.23
C ARG A 25 -0.47 11.47 5.30
N TYR A 26 -0.52 10.18 5.58
CA TYR A 26 0.30 9.16 4.91
C TYR A 26 -0.60 8.16 4.21
N LEU A 27 -0.26 7.84 2.97
CA LEU A 27 -0.94 6.81 2.19
C LEU A 27 -0.02 5.58 2.08
N ALA A 28 -0.55 4.40 2.39
CA ALA A 28 0.11 3.13 2.14
C ALA A 28 -0.63 2.37 1.03
N LEU A 29 0.06 2.17 -0.10
CA LEU A 29 -0.38 1.41 -1.26
C LEU A 29 0.39 0.08 -1.29
N LEU A 30 -0.27 -1.01 -0.93
CA LEU A 30 0.36 -2.29 -0.57
C LEU A 30 0.24 -3.34 -1.68
N GLY A 31 0.62 -2.96 -2.91
CA GLY A 31 0.65 -3.80 -4.09
C GLY A 31 -0.67 -3.93 -4.84
N ASP A 32 -0.57 -4.39 -6.09
CA ASP A 32 -1.65 -4.58 -7.04
C ASP A 32 -2.50 -3.33 -7.27
N ILE A 33 -1.81 -2.20 -7.46
CA ILE A 33 -2.42 -0.91 -7.75
C ILE A 33 -2.60 -0.72 -9.26
N GLY A 34 -1.59 -1.10 -10.03
CA GLY A 34 -1.51 -0.90 -11.47
C GLY A 34 -0.28 -1.53 -12.09
N LYS A 35 -0.20 -1.56 -13.42
CA LYS A 35 0.96 -2.11 -14.14
C LYS A 35 2.00 -1.03 -14.40
N VAL A 36 3.28 -1.30 -14.15
CA VAL A 36 4.38 -0.33 -14.40
C VAL A 36 4.55 0.06 -15.87
N ILE A 37 4.10 -0.79 -16.78
CA ILE A 37 4.12 -0.52 -18.22
C ILE A 37 3.09 0.53 -18.64
N ASP A 38 2.08 0.80 -17.80
CA ASP A 38 1.06 1.79 -18.07
C ASP A 38 1.54 3.16 -17.61
N TYR A 39 1.72 4.09 -18.55
CA TYR A 39 2.08 5.48 -18.22
C TYR A 39 1.09 6.14 -17.23
N GLU A 40 -0.19 5.78 -17.35
CA GLU A 40 -1.27 6.29 -16.49
C GLU A 40 -1.12 5.85 -15.03
N PHE A 41 -0.46 4.72 -14.77
CA PHE A 41 -0.17 4.28 -13.41
C PHE A 41 0.83 5.21 -12.72
N LEU A 42 1.92 5.57 -13.39
CA LEU A 42 2.89 6.52 -12.84
C LEU A 42 2.28 7.91 -12.64
N ALA A 43 1.39 8.34 -13.55
CA ALA A 43 0.62 9.57 -13.38
C ALA A 43 -0.32 9.50 -12.17
N PHE A 44 -0.99 8.35 -11.95
CA PHE A 44 -1.81 8.11 -10.77
C PHE A 44 -1.00 8.22 -9.46
N LEU A 45 0.20 7.66 -9.41
CA LEU A 45 1.08 7.78 -8.23
C LEU A 45 1.50 9.24 -8.00
N GLU A 46 1.82 9.98 -9.06
CA GLU A 46 2.14 11.39 -8.97
C GLU A 46 0.97 12.22 -8.42
N ASP A 47 -0.26 11.92 -8.83
CA ASP A 47 -1.47 12.55 -8.29
C ASP A 47 -1.59 12.36 -6.77
N GLN A 48 -1.21 11.19 -6.23
CA GLN A 48 -1.27 10.95 -4.79
C GLN A 48 -0.24 11.80 -4.04
N LEU A 49 0.93 12.03 -4.62
CA LEU A 49 1.97 12.89 -4.04
C LEU A 49 1.54 14.36 -3.98
N ARG A 50 0.48 14.77 -4.68
CA ARG A 50 -0.05 16.14 -4.59
C ARG A 50 -0.92 16.37 -3.36
N VAL A 51 -1.41 15.29 -2.74
CA VAL A 51 -2.39 15.37 -1.65
C VAL A 51 -1.95 14.68 -0.35
N PHE A 52 -1.00 13.74 -0.43
CA PHE A 52 -0.42 13.06 0.73
C PHE A 52 1.01 13.56 1.01
N GLU A 53 1.40 13.60 2.28
CA GLU A 53 2.76 13.99 2.69
C GLU A 53 3.78 12.89 2.39
N ILE A 54 3.39 11.64 2.61
CA ILE A 54 4.19 10.46 2.26
C ILE A 54 3.27 9.44 1.59
N VAL A 55 3.72 8.90 0.46
CA VAL A 55 3.12 7.73 -0.18
C VAL A 55 4.10 6.59 -0.06
N PHE A 56 3.79 5.64 0.82
CA PHE A 56 4.46 4.35 0.91
C PHE A 56 3.89 3.44 -0.17
N PHE A 57 4.77 2.81 -0.94
CA PHE A 57 4.38 1.94 -2.04
C PHE A 57 5.14 0.62 -1.96
N VAL A 58 4.42 -0.48 -1.84
CA VAL A 58 4.93 -1.85 -2.07
C VAL A 58 4.42 -2.27 -3.44
N GLN A 59 5.25 -2.87 -4.28
CA GLN A 59 4.76 -3.52 -5.49
C GLN A 59 4.18 -4.90 -5.15
N GLY A 60 3.09 -5.26 -5.80
CA GLY A 60 2.58 -6.61 -5.86
C GLY A 60 3.09 -7.37 -7.08
N ASN A 61 2.37 -8.40 -7.48
CA ASN A 61 2.62 -9.20 -8.68
C ASN A 61 2.12 -8.48 -9.94
N HIS A 62 0.99 -7.77 -9.87
CA HIS A 62 0.41 -7.10 -11.04
C HIS A 62 1.27 -5.96 -11.57
N GLU A 63 2.05 -5.28 -10.72
CA GLU A 63 2.98 -4.25 -11.16
C GLU A 63 3.93 -4.73 -12.26
N ALA A 64 4.34 -6.00 -12.23
CA ALA A 64 5.28 -6.58 -13.19
C ALA A 64 4.61 -7.21 -14.43
N TYR A 65 3.28 -7.26 -14.51
CA TYR A 65 2.59 -7.90 -15.63
C TYR A 65 2.94 -7.22 -16.96
N GLY A 66 3.33 -8.02 -17.96
CA GLY A 66 3.80 -7.57 -19.27
C GLY A 66 5.27 -7.13 -19.30
N THR A 67 6.00 -7.26 -18.20
CA THR A 67 7.43 -6.95 -18.10
C THR A 67 8.14 -7.96 -17.17
N LYS A 68 9.42 -7.73 -16.89
CA LYS A 68 10.20 -8.51 -15.91
C LYS A 68 10.08 -7.86 -14.54
N VAL A 69 10.05 -8.65 -13.46
CA VAL A 69 10.04 -8.13 -12.07
C VAL A 69 11.17 -7.13 -11.83
N LYS A 70 12.39 -7.45 -12.28
CA LYS A 70 13.54 -6.54 -12.15
C LYS A 70 13.34 -5.20 -12.89
N ALA A 71 12.76 -5.23 -14.08
CA ALA A 71 12.48 -4.01 -14.85
C ALA A 71 11.37 -3.16 -14.20
N ALA A 72 10.37 -3.80 -13.58
CA ALA A 72 9.35 -3.12 -12.78
C ALA A 72 9.99 -2.39 -11.58
N VAL A 73 10.84 -3.09 -10.82
CA VAL A 73 11.61 -2.53 -9.70
C VAL A 73 12.47 -1.33 -10.15
N GLU A 74 13.19 -1.46 -11.27
CA GLU A 74 14.00 -0.37 -11.83
C GLU A 74 13.16 0.86 -12.21
N THR A 75 11.97 0.64 -12.77
CA THR A 75 11.01 1.69 -13.12
C THR A 75 10.56 2.44 -11.86
N MET A 76 10.20 1.72 -10.79
CA MET A 76 9.76 2.33 -9.53
C MET A 76 10.89 3.06 -8.80
N LEU A 77 12.12 2.53 -8.83
CA LEU A 77 13.30 3.23 -8.34
C LEU A 77 13.58 4.51 -9.15
N GLY A 78 13.43 4.46 -10.46
CA GLY A 78 13.53 5.62 -11.35
C GLY A 78 12.47 6.68 -11.05
N PHE A 79 11.22 6.26 -10.84
CA PHE A 79 10.13 7.12 -10.42
C PHE A 79 10.46 7.82 -9.09
N GLN A 80 10.92 7.08 -8.08
CA GLN A 80 11.31 7.64 -6.79
C GLN A 80 12.43 8.69 -6.93
N ARG A 81 13.47 8.42 -7.72
CA ARG A 81 14.55 9.39 -7.98
C ARG A 81 14.01 10.68 -8.59
N ARG A 82 13.19 10.56 -9.64
CA ARG A 82 12.55 11.71 -10.31
C ARG A 82 11.70 12.54 -9.36
N MET A 83 10.89 11.91 -8.50
CA MET A 83 10.08 12.64 -7.51
C MET A 83 10.96 13.35 -6.47
N ASN A 84 12.07 12.74 -6.05
CA ASN A 84 13.01 13.39 -5.14
C ASN A 84 13.73 14.57 -5.80
N GLU A 85 14.14 14.46 -7.06
CA GLU A 85 14.73 15.55 -7.84
C GLU A 85 13.76 16.73 -7.96
N ASN A 86 12.50 16.48 -8.35
CA ASN A 86 11.46 17.50 -8.41
C ASN A 86 11.30 18.24 -7.07
N ARG A 87 11.32 17.53 -5.94
CA ARG A 87 11.24 18.15 -4.61
C ARG A 87 12.46 19.00 -4.29
N GLN A 88 13.66 18.57 -4.69
CA GLN A 88 14.89 19.35 -4.51
C GLN A 88 14.88 20.62 -5.37
N GLU A 89 14.22 20.59 -6.52
CA GLU A 89 13.99 21.74 -7.41
C GLU A 89 12.83 22.65 -6.94
N GLY A 90 12.18 22.31 -5.82
CA GLY A 90 11.14 23.15 -5.19
C GLY A 90 9.71 22.86 -5.64
N VAL A 91 9.46 21.76 -6.36
CA VAL A 91 8.09 21.30 -6.63
C VAL A 91 7.43 20.88 -5.33
N GLU A 92 6.30 21.52 -5.00
CA GLU A 92 5.51 21.18 -3.82
C GLU A 92 4.79 19.85 -4.04
N MET A 93 5.37 18.78 -3.48
CA MET A 93 4.78 17.45 -3.46
C MET A 93 5.29 16.62 -2.28
N GLY A 94 4.50 15.62 -1.91
CA GLY A 94 4.83 14.59 -0.93
C GLY A 94 6.00 13.73 -1.33
N ARG A 95 6.48 12.92 -0.38
CA ARG A 95 7.59 11.99 -0.57
C ARG A 95 7.06 10.64 -1.03
N PHE A 96 7.60 10.16 -2.15
CA PHE A 96 7.40 8.77 -2.55
C PHE A 96 8.43 7.87 -1.85
N VAL A 97 7.97 6.80 -1.21
CA VAL A 97 8.82 5.82 -0.53
C VAL A 97 8.49 4.44 -1.10
N PHE A 98 9.32 3.98 -2.02
CA PHE A 98 9.26 2.63 -2.56
C PHE A 98 9.82 1.64 -1.54
N LEU A 99 8.98 0.71 -1.12
CA LEU A 99 9.27 -0.31 -0.12
C LEU A 99 9.66 -1.62 -0.80
N ASN A 100 10.92 -1.68 -1.24
CA ASN A 100 11.54 -2.87 -1.83
C ASN A 100 12.77 -3.24 -0.99
N ARG A 101 12.54 -3.98 0.10
CA ARG A 101 13.54 -4.21 1.17
C ARG A 101 14.07 -2.89 1.74
N THR A 102 13.15 -2.02 2.11
CA THR A 102 13.45 -0.65 2.56
C THR A 102 13.01 -0.43 4.00
N ARG A 103 13.91 0.16 4.79
CA ARG A 103 13.62 0.74 6.11
C ARG A 103 13.37 2.24 5.94
N PHE A 104 12.32 2.74 6.57
CA PHE A 104 11.98 4.15 6.62
C PHE A 104 11.59 4.56 8.04
N ASP A 105 12.40 5.41 8.66
CA ASP A 105 12.12 5.93 10.00
C ASP A 105 11.18 7.13 9.89
N ILE A 106 9.93 6.97 10.35
CA ILE A 106 8.93 8.06 10.37
C ILE A 106 9.28 9.05 11.48
N THR A 107 9.66 8.53 12.64
CA THR A 107 10.11 9.27 13.81
C THR A 107 11.30 8.54 14.45
N ASP A 108 11.86 9.12 15.51
CA ASP A 108 12.90 8.47 16.32
C ASP A 108 12.41 7.19 17.03
N SER A 109 11.09 6.97 17.09
CA SER A 109 10.47 5.83 17.78
C SER A 109 9.60 4.94 16.89
N LEU A 110 9.41 5.28 15.61
CA LEU A 110 8.56 4.54 14.68
C LEU A 110 9.24 4.33 13.34
N THR A 111 9.25 3.07 12.90
CA THR A 111 9.86 2.63 11.65
C THR A 111 8.87 1.86 10.81
N VAL A 112 8.89 2.11 9.50
CA VAL A 112 8.26 1.26 8.50
C VAL A 112 9.34 0.40 7.86
N LEU A 113 9.10 -0.91 7.83
CA LEU A 113 9.82 -1.86 7.00
C LEU A 113 8.88 -2.33 5.88
N GLY A 114 9.37 -2.45 4.66
CA GLY A 114 8.56 -3.07 3.63
C GLY A 114 9.33 -3.64 2.45
N CYS A 115 8.73 -4.67 1.88
CA CYS A 115 9.15 -5.45 0.72
C CYS A 115 7.90 -6.09 0.11
N THR A 116 7.98 -6.61 -1.12
CA THR A 116 6.85 -7.36 -1.70
C THR A 116 6.52 -8.58 -0.85
N LEU A 117 7.57 -9.27 -0.37
CA LEU A 117 7.50 -10.54 0.33
C LEU A 117 6.66 -11.52 -0.48
N PHE A 118 7.07 -11.84 -1.71
CA PHE A 118 6.43 -12.92 -2.50
C PHE A 118 6.19 -14.16 -1.63
N SER A 119 5.16 -14.95 -1.90
CA SER A 119 4.93 -16.17 -1.11
C SER A 119 6.01 -17.24 -1.37
N HIS A 120 6.07 -18.27 -0.51
CA HIS A 120 6.90 -19.45 -0.72
C HIS A 120 6.02 -20.56 -1.31
N ILE A 121 6.22 -20.87 -2.59
CA ILE A 121 5.53 -21.96 -3.27
C ILE A 121 6.14 -23.29 -2.85
N SER A 122 5.31 -24.18 -2.30
CA SER A 122 5.79 -25.48 -1.84
C SER A 122 6.06 -26.43 -3.00
N ASP A 123 6.97 -27.39 -2.80
CA ASP A 123 7.34 -28.37 -3.83
C ASP A 123 6.13 -29.16 -4.34
N GLU A 124 5.20 -29.48 -3.44
CA GLU A 124 3.95 -30.21 -3.75
C GLU A 124 3.02 -29.43 -4.67
N GLN A 125 3.06 -28.09 -4.61
CA GLN A 125 2.14 -27.22 -5.35
C GLN A 125 2.75 -26.58 -6.59
N ARG A 126 4.03 -26.84 -6.89
CA ARG A 126 4.72 -26.20 -8.02
C ARG A 126 3.99 -26.39 -9.34
N GLN A 127 3.52 -27.61 -9.61
CA GLN A 127 2.86 -27.92 -10.86
C GLN A 127 1.50 -27.21 -10.99
N SER A 128 0.65 -27.29 -9.97
CA SER A 128 -0.66 -26.65 -9.96
C SER A 128 -0.53 -25.13 -10.03
N VAL A 129 0.38 -24.54 -9.25
CA VAL A 129 0.65 -23.11 -9.26
C VAL A 129 1.12 -22.65 -10.64
N SER A 130 2.10 -23.33 -11.25
CA SER A 130 2.58 -22.97 -12.59
C SER A 130 1.48 -23.04 -13.67
N LEU A 131 0.47 -23.90 -13.50
CA LEU A 131 -0.62 -24.07 -14.46
C LEU A 131 -1.79 -23.11 -14.24
N PHE A 132 -2.08 -22.75 -12.99
CA PHE A 132 -3.32 -22.06 -12.62
C PHE A 132 -3.12 -20.63 -12.14
N CYS A 133 -1.90 -20.21 -11.77
CA CYS A 133 -1.61 -18.84 -11.36
C CYS A 133 -1.09 -18.03 -12.55
N SER A 134 -1.79 -16.94 -12.89
CA SER A 134 -1.47 -16.08 -14.04
C SER A 134 -0.12 -15.37 -13.91
N ASP A 135 0.41 -15.23 -12.70
CA ASP A 135 1.67 -14.52 -12.44
C ASP A 135 2.83 -15.04 -13.30
N PHE A 136 2.88 -16.36 -13.49
CA PHE A 136 3.93 -17.08 -14.22
C PHE A 136 3.75 -17.05 -15.75
N SER A 137 2.59 -16.63 -16.26
CA SER A 137 2.35 -16.42 -17.69
C SER A 137 2.32 -14.94 -18.09
N GLU A 138 1.92 -14.06 -17.18
CA GLU A 138 1.82 -12.62 -17.39
C GLU A 138 3.15 -11.89 -17.15
N THR A 139 4.06 -12.48 -16.37
CA THR A 139 5.36 -11.86 -16.04
C THR A 139 6.48 -12.52 -16.84
N LEU A 140 7.30 -11.70 -17.50
CA LEU A 140 8.39 -12.18 -18.36
C LEU A 140 9.57 -12.70 -17.53
N GLU A 141 10.09 -13.87 -17.91
CA GLU A 141 11.25 -14.51 -17.26
C GLU A 141 11.06 -14.65 -15.74
N TRP A 142 9.84 -15.00 -15.33
CA TRP A 142 9.48 -15.23 -13.93
C TRP A 142 8.97 -16.65 -13.76
N ASP A 143 9.76 -17.48 -13.09
CA ASP A 143 9.40 -18.85 -12.73
C ASP A 143 9.31 -19.00 -11.21
N ILE A 144 8.91 -20.20 -10.77
CA ILE A 144 8.74 -20.51 -9.35
C ILE A 144 10.05 -20.40 -8.57
N ASP A 145 11.19 -20.73 -9.19
CA ASP A 145 12.48 -20.65 -8.52
C ASP A 145 12.90 -19.20 -8.28
N ALA A 146 12.70 -18.32 -9.27
CA ALA A 146 12.89 -16.89 -9.11
C ALA A 146 11.93 -16.28 -8.06
N HIS A 147 10.68 -16.72 -8.04
CA HIS A 147 9.67 -16.31 -7.04
C HIS A 147 10.09 -16.69 -5.62
N ASN A 148 10.43 -17.97 -5.39
CA ASN A 148 10.87 -18.46 -4.09
C ASN A 148 12.22 -17.86 -3.65
N ALA A 149 13.14 -17.62 -4.60
CA ALA A 149 14.39 -16.92 -4.30
C ALA A 149 14.12 -15.48 -3.84
N SER A 150 13.19 -14.77 -4.49
CA SER A 150 12.80 -13.42 -4.06
C SER A 150 12.12 -13.42 -2.69
N HIS A 151 11.25 -14.41 -2.40
CA HIS A 151 10.69 -14.61 -1.06
C HIS A 151 11.79 -14.73 -0.01
N LEU A 152 12.76 -15.62 -0.25
CA LEU A 152 13.85 -15.88 0.69
C LEU A 152 14.70 -14.63 0.94
N GLU A 153 15.02 -13.88 -0.13
CA GLU A 153 15.73 -12.60 -0.02
C GLU A 153 14.98 -11.58 0.85
N ASP A 154 13.66 -11.45 0.66
CA ASP A 154 12.81 -10.55 1.43
C ASP A 154 12.70 -11.00 2.89
N LEU A 155 12.55 -12.30 3.15
CA LEU A 155 12.44 -12.86 4.50
C LEU A 155 13.74 -12.70 5.29
N ILE A 156 14.90 -12.99 4.68
CA ILE A 156 16.21 -12.80 5.31
C ILE A 156 16.40 -11.33 5.68
N TRP A 157 16.12 -10.42 4.74
CA TRP A 157 16.24 -8.99 4.98
C TRP A 157 15.32 -8.53 6.12
N LEU A 158 14.06 -8.95 6.11
CA LEU A 158 13.06 -8.52 7.09
C LEU A 158 13.39 -9.02 8.49
N ASN A 159 13.79 -10.29 8.63
CA ASN A 159 14.25 -10.86 9.89
C ASN A 159 15.48 -10.10 10.43
N ALA A 160 16.48 -9.84 9.58
CA ALA A 160 17.69 -9.11 9.98
C ALA A 160 17.39 -7.67 10.43
N GLN A 161 16.47 -6.96 9.75
CA GLN A 161 16.06 -5.61 10.15
C GLN A 161 15.31 -5.61 11.49
N VAL A 162 14.39 -6.55 11.68
CA VAL A 162 13.64 -6.66 12.95
C VAL A 162 14.57 -7.04 14.10
N GLU A 163 15.52 -7.95 13.87
CA GLU A 163 16.54 -8.31 14.85
C GLU A 163 17.36 -7.09 15.26
N GLN A 164 17.93 -6.39 14.28
CA GLN A 164 18.77 -5.24 14.51
C GLN A 164 18.03 -4.13 15.29
N ILE A 165 16.82 -3.77 14.87
CA ILE A 165 16.02 -2.75 15.56
C ILE A 165 15.70 -3.18 17.00
N THR A 166 15.35 -4.45 17.20
CA THR A 166 14.97 -4.96 18.53
C THR A 166 16.17 -4.95 19.49
N LEU A 167 17.38 -5.21 18.99
CA LEU A 167 18.62 -5.19 19.78
C LEU A 167 19.12 -3.77 20.05
N ASP A 168 19.23 -2.96 19.00
CA ASP A 168 19.88 -1.64 19.06
C ASP A 168 18.93 -0.56 19.59
N GLU A 169 17.63 -0.70 19.32
CA GLU A 169 16.61 0.32 19.57
C GLU A 169 15.34 -0.30 20.20
N PRO A 170 15.42 -0.96 21.38
CA PRO A 170 14.33 -1.81 21.92
C PRO A 170 13.00 -1.08 22.19
N GLN A 171 13.00 0.25 22.22
CA GLN A 171 11.78 1.06 22.35
C GLN A 171 11.10 1.35 21.01
N ARG A 172 11.84 1.26 19.90
CA ARG A 172 11.37 1.56 18.55
C ARG A 172 10.29 0.56 18.13
N LYS A 173 9.19 1.10 17.61
CA LYS A 173 8.06 0.32 17.10
C LYS A 173 8.22 0.15 15.59
N ILE A 174 7.84 -1.02 15.12
CA ILE A 174 7.96 -1.42 13.73
C ILE A 174 6.56 -1.63 13.17
N VAL A 175 6.35 -1.05 11.99
CA VAL A 175 5.23 -1.29 11.09
C VAL A 175 5.79 -2.03 9.89
N VAL A 176 5.17 -3.16 9.54
CA VAL A 176 5.57 -3.95 8.37
C VAL A 176 4.51 -3.81 7.28
N PHE A 177 4.97 -3.52 6.08
CA PHE A 177 4.14 -3.43 4.87
C PHE A 177 4.63 -4.43 3.84
N THR A 178 3.77 -5.38 3.48
CA THR A 178 4.02 -6.38 2.44
C THR A 178 2.89 -6.39 1.42
N HIS A 179 3.06 -7.09 0.30
CA HIS A 179 1.93 -7.39 -0.56
C HIS A 179 1.34 -8.77 -0.23
N PHE A 180 2.15 -9.83 -0.21
CA PHE A 180 1.61 -11.16 0.07
C PHE A 180 1.35 -11.36 1.58
N SER A 181 0.43 -12.27 1.86
CA SER A 181 0.02 -12.61 3.21
C SER A 181 1.11 -13.39 3.97
N PRO A 182 1.49 -12.94 5.18
CA PRO A 182 2.51 -13.57 6.02
C PRO A 182 1.94 -14.63 6.98
N THR A 183 0.64 -14.98 6.87
CA THR A 183 -0.01 -15.79 7.91
C THR A 183 -1.16 -16.65 7.41
N MET A 184 -1.21 -17.86 7.96
CA MET A 184 -2.27 -18.86 7.74
C MET A 184 -3.45 -18.74 8.71
N LEU A 185 -3.47 -17.71 9.57
CA LEU A 185 -4.57 -17.49 10.52
C LEU A 185 -5.91 -17.35 9.81
N GLU A 186 -6.95 -18.03 10.30
CA GLU A 186 -8.30 -17.99 9.72
C GLU A 186 -8.86 -16.57 9.63
N ALA A 187 -8.58 -15.73 10.63
CA ALA A 187 -9.03 -14.33 10.65
C ALA A 187 -8.43 -13.47 9.52
N ALA A 188 -7.36 -13.91 8.87
CA ALA A 188 -6.67 -13.22 7.80
C ALA A 188 -6.95 -13.77 6.39
N ASN A 189 -7.76 -14.84 6.27
CA ASN A 189 -7.92 -15.57 5.03
C ASN A 189 -9.37 -15.98 4.77
N ASP A 190 -9.77 -16.04 3.50
CA ASP A 190 -11.04 -16.67 3.10
C ASP A 190 -10.96 -18.19 3.40
N PRO A 191 -11.87 -18.76 4.22
CA PRO A 191 -11.88 -20.18 4.53
C PRO A 191 -11.86 -21.10 3.29
N LYS A 192 -12.53 -20.70 2.19
CA LYS A 192 -12.53 -21.50 0.95
C LYS A 192 -11.18 -21.52 0.27
N LYS A 193 -10.38 -20.46 0.41
CA LYS A 193 -9.02 -20.40 -0.11
C LYS A 193 -8.07 -21.24 0.74
N LEU A 194 -8.33 -21.35 2.05
CA LEU A 194 -7.57 -22.21 2.95
C LEU A 194 -7.82 -23.71 2.70
N GLU A 195 -9.04 -24.10 2.31
CA GLU A 195 -9.38 -25.48 1.89
C GLU A 195 -8.55 -25.94 0.68
N ASP A 196 -8.14 -25.00 -0.17
CA ASP A 196 -7.18 -25.19 -1.24
C ASP A 196 -7.49 -26.34 -2.22
N SER A 197 -8.74 -26.41 -2.69
CA SER A 197 -9.20 -27.44 -3.63
C SER A 197 -8.37 -27.52 -4.92
N ASN A 198 -7.76 -26.41 -5.32
CA ASN A 198 -6.94 -26.29 -6.53
C ASN A 198 -5.44 -26.49 -6.28
N GLN A 199 -5.03 -26.69 -5.03
CA GLN A 199 -3.63 -26.87 -4.62
C GLN A 199 -2.72 -25.71 -5.06
N VAL A 200 -3.18 -24.47 -4.89
CA VAL A 200 -2.45 -23.25 -5.27
C VAL A 200 -2.22 -22.30 -4.11
N ARG A 201 -2.65 -22.62 -2.89
CA ARG A 201 -2.60 -21.73 -1.73
C ARG A 201 -1.21 -21.15 -1.47
N SER A 202 -0.14 -21.89 -1.70
CA SER A 202 1.24 -21.42 -1.51
C SER A 202 1.67 -20.30 -2.48
N ALA A 203 0.88 -20.01 -3.51
CA ALA A 203 1.03 -18.81 -4.35
C ALA A 203 0.40 -17.54 -3.72
N PHE A 204 -0.31 -17.66 -2.60
CA PHE A 204 -1.06 -16.56 -1.99
C PHE A 204 -0.61 -16.23 -0.56
N VAL A 205 -0.21 -17.25 0.20
CA VAL A 205 0.08 -17.12 1.63
C VAL A 205 1.25 -18.01 2.04
N THR A 206 2.13 -17.47 2.89
CA THR A 206 3.18 -18.20 3.58
C THR A 206 2.94 -18.10 5.08
N ASP A 207 3.06 -19.20 5.83
CA ASP A 207 3.05 -19.14 7.29
C ASP A 207 4.42 -18.68 7.80
N LEU A 208 4.50 -17.46 8.36
CA LEU A 208 5.71 -16.93 8.99
C LEU A 208 5.65 -16.99 10.52
N SER A 209 4.75 -17.78 11.11
CA SER A 209 4.53 -17.81 12.57
C SER A 209 5.77 -18.17 13.40
N ASP A 210 6.75 -18.84 12.81
CA ASP A 210 8.03 -19.22 13.41
C ASP A 210 9.17 -18.20 13.16
N GLN A 211 8.93 -17.18 12.33
CA GLN A 211 9.95 -16.20 11.95
C GLN A 211 10.12 -15.10 12.99
N LEU A 212 11.32 -14.54 13.09
CA LEU A 212 11.62 -13.46 14.03
C LEU A 212 10.82 -12.19 13.72
N CYS A 213 10.67 -11.87 12.43
CA CYS A 213 9.86 -10.74 11.98
C CYS A 213 8.39 -10.85 12.41
N TRP A 214 7.89 -12.07 12.60
CA TRP A 214 6.56 -12.32 13.13
C TRP A 214 6.54 -12.33 14.66
N THR A 215 7.43 -13.07 15.30
CA THR A 215 7.40 -13.28 16.76
C THR A 215 7.84 -12.06 17.57
N SER A 216 8.57 -11.11 16.98
CA SER A 216 9.03 -9.91 17.67
C SER A 216 7.88 -9.01 18.14
N SER A 217 7.93 -8.61 19.41
CA SER A 217 7.01 -7.65 20.03
C SER A 217 7.31 -6.19 19.65
N SER A 218 8.44 -5.94 18.99
CA SER A 218 8.75 -4.64 18.37
C SER A 218 7.84 -4.36 17.17
N VAL A 219 7.38 -5.40 16.49
CA VAL A 219 6.42 -5.31 15.38
C VAL A 219 5.01 -5.14 15.94
N ARG A 220 4.47 -3.92 15.80
CA ARG A 220 3.15 -3.55 16.34
C ARG A 220 2.05 -3.63 15.30
N LEU A 221 2.40 -3.54 14.03
CA LEU A 221 1.44 -3.60 12.93
C LEU A 221 2.05 -4.32 11.73
N TRP A 222 1.24 -5.17 11.09
CA TRP A 222 1.54 -5.75 9.78
C TRP A 222 0.35 -5.52 8.86
N ALA A 223 0.57 -4.84 7.74
CA ALA A 223 -0.44 -4.70 6.70
C ALA A 223 -0.01 -5.34 5.38
N PHE A 224 -0.96 -5.98 4.70
CA PHE A 224 -0.74 -6.76 3.48
C PHE A 224 -1.96 -6.70 2.52
N GLY A 225 -1.86 -7.38 1.37
CA GLY A 225 -2.87 -7.49 0.30
C GLY A 225 -2.94 -8.89 -0.33
N HIS A 226 -3.10 -8.96 -1.66
CA HIS A 226 -3.05 -10.16 -2.52
C HIS A 226 -4.17 -11.20 -2.37
N THR A 227 -4.64 -11.44 -1.14
CA THR A 227 -5.61 -12.53 -0.86
C THR A 227 -7.06 -12.21 -1.24
N HIS A 228 -7.33 -10.95 -1.55
CA HIS A 228 -8.66 -10.34 -1.76
C HIS A 228 -9.61 -10.60 -0.59
N TYR A 229 -9.06 -10.63 0.61
CA TYR A 229 -9.78 -10.83 1.86
C TYR A 229 -9.37 -9.77 2.89
N ASN A 230 -10.32 -8.93 3.30
CA ASN A 230 -10.03 -7.86 4.24
C ASN A 230 -10.14 -8.35 5.68
N CYS A 231 -9.22 -7.87 6.51
CA CYS A 231 -9.16 -8.20 7.92
C CYS A 231 -8.60 -7.03 8.72
N ASP A 232 -8.98 -6.96 9.99
CA ASP A 232 -8.43 -6.02 10.96
C ASP A 232 -8.61 -6.62 12.36
N PHE A 233 -7.55 -7.18 12.91
CA PHE A 233 -7.58 -7.84 14.22
C PHE A 233 -6.23 -7.74 14.93
N VAL A 234 -6.23 -7.97 16.24
CA VAL A 234 -5.01 -8.12 17.02
C VAL A 234 -4.71 -9.61 17.16
N GLU A 235 -3.53 -10.02 16.71
CA GLU A 235 -3.07 -11.41 16.85
C GLU A 235 -2.69 -11.68 18.31
N GLU A 236 -3.32 -12.68 18.93
CA GLU A 236 -3.25 -12.90 20.38
C GLU A 236 -1.85 -13.29 20.89
N GLY A 237 -1.09 -14.05 20.11
CA GLY A 237 0.22 -14.56 20.52
C GLY A 237 1.30 -13.48 20.66
N THR A 238 1.24 -12.45 19.82
CA THR A 238 2.26 -11.40 19.76
C THR A 238 1.73 -9.99 20.06
N GLY A 239 0.40 -9.80 20.08
CA GLY A 239 -0.26 -8.52 20.31
C GLY A 239 -0.13 -7.52 19.16
N LYS A 240 0.30 -7.95 17.96
CA LYS A 240 0.41 -7.08 16.78
C LYS A 240 -0.94 -6.97 16.07
N ARG A 241 -1.23 -5.79 15.51
CA ARG A 241 -2.40 -5.58 14.67
C ARG A 241 -2.12 -6.06 13.25
N ILE A 242 -2.99 -6.91 12.72
CA ILE A 242 -2.93 -7.45 11.36
C ILE A 242 -4.03 -6.77 10.54
N VAL A 243 -3.67 -6.20 9.39
CA VAL A 243 -4.59 -5.40 8.58
C VAL A 243 -4.49 -5.73 7.09
N ALA A 244 -5.63 -5.94 6.44
CA ALA A 244 -5.73 -5.98 4.97
C ALA A 244 -6.96 -5.19 4.53
N ASN A 245 -6.79 -4.32 3.53
CA ASN A 245 -7.87 -3.50 2.96
C ASN A 245 -7.70 -3.39 1.45
N GLN A 246 -8.23 -4.40 0.80
CA GLN A 246 -8.06 -4.81 -0.59
C GLN A 246 -9.36 -4.49 -1.32
N LYS A 247 -9.27 -3.77 -2.43
CA LYS A 247 -10.46 -3.45 -3.23
C LYS A 247 -10.92 -4.64 -4.07
N GLY A 248 -9.96 -5.37 -4.64
CA GLY A 248 -10.23 -6.40 -5.64
C GLY A 248 -10.60 -5.82 -7.01
N TYR A 249 -10.89 -6.71 -7.95
CA TYR A 249 -11.22 -6.37 -9.33
C TYR A 249 -12.56 -5.63 -9.45
N LYS A 250 -12.69 -4.74 -10.44
CA LYS A 250 -13.91 -3.94 -10.67
C LYS A 250 -15.23 -4.73 -10.75
N ARG A 251 -15.20 -6.01 -11.14
CA ARG A 251 -16.41 -6.87 -11.26
C ARG A 251 -16.62 -7.79 -10.06
N SER A 252 -15.68 -7.84 -9.14
CA SER A 252 -15.67 -8.67 -7.95
C SER A 252 -14.96 -7.90 -6.84
N GLU A 253 -15.39 -6.65 -6.64
CA GLU A 253 -14.85 -5.82 -5.57
C GLU A 253 -15.21 -6.48 -4.23
N VAL A 254 -14.30 -6.39 -3.28
CA VAL A 254 -14.48 -6.96 -1.94
C VAL A 254 -15.44 -6.05 -1.18
N ASP A 255 -16.59 -6.58 -0.77
CA ASP A 255 -17.67 -5.80 -0.12
C ASP A 255 -17.23 -5.06 1.15
N THR A 256 -16.19 -5.55 1.82
CA THR A 256 -15.62 -4.98 3.04
C THR A 256 -14.47 -4.00 2.78
N PHE A 257 -14.21 -3.64 1.52
CA PHE A 257 -13.24 -2.60 1.18
C PHE A 257 -13.71 -1.23 1.66
N ASP A 258 -12.84 -0.52 2.36
CA ASP A 258 -13.11 0.83 2.85
C ASP A 258 -12.05 1.82 2.31
N ALA A 259 -12.46 2.64 1.36
CA ALA A 259 -11.59 3.67 0.78
C ALA A 259 -11.20 4.79 1.76
N ALA A 260 -11.94 4.94 2.87
CA ALA A 260 -11.69 5.91 3.93
C ALA A 260 -10.98 5.32 5.16
N MET A 261 -10.56 4.04 5.09
CA MET A 261 -9.93 3.37 6.23
C MET A 261 -8.67 4.12 6.68
N VAL A 262 -8.67 4.49 7.97
CA VAL A 262 -7.50 5.03 8.67
C VAL A 262 -7.06 4.03 9.72
N VAL A 263 -5.75 3.78 9.77
CA VAL A 263 -5.10 2.91 10.73
C VAL A 263 -4.25 3.76 11.66
N ASP A 264 -4.73 3.94 12.89
CA ASP A 264 -3.96 4.60 13.94
C ASP A 264 -2.90 3.66 14.52
N ILE A 265 -1.70 4.19 14.68
CA ILE A 265 -0.58 3.52 15.34
C ILE A 265 -0.33 4.29 16.63
N GLU A 266 -0.59 3.65 17.78
CA GLU A 266 -0.30 4.24 19.08
C GLU A 266 1.21 4.40 19.27
N ILE A 267 1.68 5.64 19.16
CA ILE A 267 3.04 6.01 19.56
C ILE A 267 2.92 6.53 20.99
N ILE A 268 3.43 5.77 21.96
CA ILE A 268 3.67 6.32 23.30
C ILE A 268 4.88 7.23 23.18
N GLU A 269 4.65 8.52 22.97
CA GLU A 269 5.71 9.52 23.13
C GLU A 269 6.09 9.53 24.61
N THR A 270 7.24 8.95 24.96
CA THR A 270 7.90 9.29 26.22
C THR A 270 8.19 10.77 26.17
N LEU A 271 7.39 11.57 26.88
CA LEU A 271 7.57 13.00 27.06
C LEU A 271 8.99 13.25 27.61
N SER A 272 9.93 13.57 26.73
CA SER A 272 11.08 14.36 27.13
C SER A 272 10.59 15.81 27.28
N GLN A 273 10.96 16.47 28.38
CA GLN A 273 10.60 17.86 28.63
C GLN A 273 11.07 18.75 27.46
N ASN A 274 10.19 19.06 26.50
CA ASN A 274 10.27 20.23 25.60
C ASN A 274 9.03 20.44 24.69
N THR A 275 7.84 19.93 25.03
CA THR A 275 6.64 20.04 24.17
C THR A 275 5.76 21.23 24.51
N PHE A 276 6.25 22.45 24.23
CA PHE A 276 5.38 23.64 24.04
C PHE A 276 5.14 23.95 22.55
N ASP A 277 5.92 23.38 21.62
CA ASP A 277 5.82 23.67 20.18
C ASP A 277 4.78 22.83 19.43
N ASN A 278 4.41 21.64 19.93
CA ASN A 278 3.47 20.75 19.22
C ASN A 278 2.01 21.23 19.31
N ALA A 279 1.62 21.94 20.37
CA ALA A 279 0.25 22.45 20.53
C ALA A 279 -0.11 23.55 19.52
N ILE A 280 0.89 24.37 19.12
CA ILE A 280 0.69 25.48 18.17
C ILE A 280 0.53 24.96 16.73
N ARG A 281 1.07 23.78 16.42
CA ARG A 281 0.99 23.17 15.08
C ARG A 281 -0.40 22.58 14.81
N CYS A 282 -1.03 21.94 15.80
CA CYS A 282 -2.40 21.40 15.69
C CYS A 282 -3.47 22.47 15.40
N GLU A 283 -3.39 23.66 16.02
CA GLU A 283 -4.34 24.75 15.74
C GLU A 283 -4.23 25.30 14.31
N LYS A 284 -3.04 25.27 13.70
CA LYS A 284 -2.86 25.67 12.30
C LYS A 284 -3.56 24.70 11.35
N TYR A 285 -3.53 23.39 11.61
CA TYR A 285 -4.18 22.38 10.75
C TYR A 285 -5.71 22.47 10.78
N ALA A 286 -6.31 22.73 11.94
CA ALA A 286 -7.75 22.97 12.04
C ALA A 286 -8.18 24.18 11.18
N ARG A 287 -7.39 25.26 11.18
CA ARG A 287 -7.68 26.48 10.40
C ARG A 287 -7.49 26.30 8.89
N VAL A 288 -6.52 25.47 8.45
CA VAL A 288 -6.32 25.17 7.02
C VAL A 288 -7.45 24.30 6.47
N SER A 289 -7.86 23.26 7.20
CA SER A 289 -9.01 22.42 6.84
C SER A 289 -10.30 23.24 6.69
N GLU A 290 -10.56 24.16 7.61
CA GLU A 290 -11.75 25.02 7.55
C GLU A 290 -11.69 26.05 6.41
N SER A 291 -10.49 26.55 6.10
CA SER A 291 -10.26 27.47 4.97
C SER A 291 -10.44 26.78 3.62
N LEU A 292 -9.97 25.53 3.49
CA LEU A 292 -10.18 24.70 2.29
C LEU A 292 -11.66 24.36 2.10
N LYS A 293 -12.39 24.01 3.18
CA LYS A 293 -13.85 23.80 3.14
C LYS A 293 -14.60 25.07 2.68
N LYS A 294 -14.19 26.25 3.14
CA LYS A 294 -14.76 27.55 2.71
C LYS A 294 -14.43 27.89 1.25
N LEU A 295 -13.22 27.56 0.78
CA LEU A 295 -12.81 27.79 -0.60
C LEU A 295 -13.57 26.88 -1.57
N HIS A 296 -13.73 25.60 -1.22
CA HIS A 296 -14.49 24.62 -2.00
C HIS A 296 -15.97 25.05 -2.13
N LYS A 297 -16.59 25.50 -1.03
CA LYS A 297 -17.95 26.04 -1.05
C LYS A 297 -18.09 27.28 -1.95
N LYS A 298 -17.12 28.19 -1.96
CA LYS A 298 -17.12 29.36 -2.85
C LYS A 298 -16.95 28.97 -4.33
N VAL A 299 -16.14 27.96 -4.64
CA VAL A 299 -15.93 27.46 -6.01
C VAL A 299 -17.20 26.78 -6.52
N CYS A 300 -17.84 25.93 -5.71
CA CYS A 300 -19.12 25.30 -6.07
C CYS A 300 -20.23 26.33 -6.28
N ILE A 301 -20.33 27.36 -5.44
CA ILE A 301 -21.30 28.44 -5.62
C ILE A 301 -21.03 29.21 -6.92
N LYS A 302 -19.77 29.56 -7.23
CA LYS A 302 -19.42 30.23 -8.48
C LYS A 302 -19.70 29.37 -9.72
N GLN A 303 -19.51 28.05 -9.64
CA GLN A 303 -19.85 27.12 -10.72
C GLN A 303 -21.37 26.99 -10.90
N ALA A 304 -22.15 26.95 -9.82
CA ALA A 304 -23.60 26.95 -9.86
C ALA A 304 -24.16 28.22 -10.53
N PHE A 305 -23.65 29.41 -10.15
CA PHE A 305 -24.04 30.67 -10.79
C PHE A 305 -23.65 30.74 -12.27
N LYS A 306 -22.52 30.13 -12.67
CA LYS A 306 -22.10 30.06 -14.08
C LYS A 306 -23.01 29.11 -14.88
N TYR A 307 -23.48 28.03 -14.27
CA TYR A 307 -24.45 27.11 -14.85
C TYR A 307 -25.84 27.74 -15.02
N GLU A 308 -26.35 28.47 -14.03
CA GLU A 308 -27.62 29.19 -14.13
C GLU A 308 -27.61 30.30 -15.18
N LYS A 309 -26.49 31.02 -15.33
CA LYS A 309 -26.33 32.05 -16.38
C LYS A 309 -26.31 31.45 -17.78
N ASN A 310 -25.64 30.31 -17.96
CA ASN A 310 -25.61 29.60 -19.24
C ASN A 310 -26.95 28.92 -19.56
N ALA A 311 -27.69 28.46 -18.54
CA ALA A 311 -29.05 27.93 -18.71
C ALA A 311 -30.05 29.03 -19.10
N SER A 312 -29.96 30.22 -18.48
CA SER A 312 -30.79 31.38 -18.84
C SER A 312 -30.48 31.92 -20.25
N GLN A 313 -29.22 31.87 -20.71
CA GLN A 313 -28.88 32.27 -22.08
C GLN A 313 -29.34 31.26 -23.14
N LYS A 314 -29.46 29.97 -22.81
CA LYS A 314 -30.00 28.94 -23.72
C LYS A 314 -31.53 28.94 -23.83
N LEU A 315 -32.24 29.50 -22.84
CA LEU A 315 -33.70 29.63 -22.86
C LEU A 315 -34.21 30.88 -23.60
N GLN A 316 -33.33 31.76 -24.07
CA GLN A 316 -33.68 32.95 -24.89
C GLN A 316 -33.43 32.76 -26.40
N GLN A 317 -33.11 31.54 -26.85
CA GLN A 317 -32.90 31.20 -28.27
C GLN A 317 -33.86 30.12 -28.80
N TRP A 318 -35.02 29.95 -28.17
CA TRP A 318 -36.18 29.24 -28.74
C TRP A 318 -37.42 30.09 -28.57
#